data_AF-J3J7U1-F1
#
_entry.id   AF-J3J7U1-F1
#
_cell.length_a   1.000
_cell.length_b   1.000
_cell.length_c   1.000
_cell.angle_alpha   90.00
_cell.angle_beta   90.00
_cell.angle_gamma   90.00
#
_symmetry.space_group_name_H-M   'P 1'
#
loop_
_entity.id
_entity.type
_entity.pdbx_description
1 polymer ?
#
loop_
_entity_poly.entity_id
_entity_poly.type
_entity_poly.pdbx_seq_one_letter_code
_entity_poly.pdbx_strand_id
1 'polypeptide(L)'
;MSIKTLSSALLAATCVLALGACAHSSTPSTTGVPSDPSSGGPTASQDPATAPMSGIIFAASDAGIDTTVTTVRAIDPQSGTITATRTFTFPSEYLSAPGYMCEHMQCYSPDFSRMIVANNDGENEKVAVVSTDGTLTVLNDAIPTPSGHTPVSNHFAQFGPDGAIYVAHIDKDAASDRVGTIYRFPSETEAPESVPTDFTVENYARFQVMPDLSIQRTKTAMWVANEAGVGCFGADAVTPDGTCLTIDQGTIYSKPGTPLAQTTPADQTRLVSNWTKVALPGLESTHTIEGWLAVSPDGTQMVLYASPKDPYSDLSLPLFVAPVAGGDATQVTTTTEDVPGVVRVLGWTK
;
A
#
# COMPACT_ATOMS: atom_id res chain seq x y z
N MET A 1 26.38 56.78 7.16
CA MET A 1 25.55 57.24 8.29
C MET A 1 24.78 56.03 8.81
N SER A 2 25.25 55.44 9.91
CA SER A 2 24.64 55.44 11.27
C SER A 2 23.43 54.47 11.37
N ILE A 3 23.64 53.20 11.73
CA ILE A 3 23.72 52.56 13.09
C ILE A 3 22.35 52.42 13.79
N LYS A 4 21.97 51.15 14.09
CA LYS A 4 21.60 50.58 15.43
C LYS A 4 21.23 49.08 15.26
N THR A 5 22.09 48.10 15.63
CA THR A 5 22.18 47.32 16.91
C THR A 5 20.89 46.61 17.34
N LEU A 6 20.79 45.27 17.25
CA LEU A 6 21.27 44.17 18.12
C LEU A 6 20.36 43.85 19.32
N SER A 7 19.91 42.59 19.43
CA SER A 7 19.87 41.84 20.70
C SER A 7 19.73 40.34 20.47
N SER A 8 20.67 39.61 21.06
CA SER A 8 20.87 38.17 21.09
C SER A 8 20.25 37.57 22.35
N ALA A 9 19.81 36.32 22.32
CA ALA A 9 19.65 35.51 23.54
C ALA A 9 20.05 34.05 23.26
N LEU A 10 21.22 33.67 23.78
CA LEU A 10 21.59 32.30 24.10
C LEU A 10 20.93 31.91 25.44
N LEU A 11 20.48 30.67 25.59
CA LEU A 11 20.35 30.01 26.89
C LEU A 11 21.04 28.65 26.84
N ALA A 12 21.95 28.43 27.79
CA ALA A 12 22.65 27.19 28.04
C ALA A 12 22.74 26.94 29.57
N ALA A 13 22.93 25.66 29.90
CA ALA A 13 23.27 25.05 31.20
C ALA A 13 22.08 24.84 32.16
N THR A 14 21.97 23.72 32.91
CA THR A 14 23.00 22.98 33.66
C THR A 14 22.59 21.52 33.98
N CYS A 15 23.56 20.60 33.96
CA CYS A 15 23.51 19.27 34.59
C CYS A 15 23.64 19.37 36.12
N VAL A 16 22.99 18.47 36.88
CA VAL A 16 23.36 18.14 38.26
C VAL A 16 23.32 16.62 38.46
N LEU A 17 24.48 16.05 38.77
CA LEU A 17 24.69 14.70 39.33
C LEU A 17 24.72 14.82 40.86
N ALA A 18 24.09 13.89 41.58
CA ALA A 18 24.34 13.68 43.00
C ALA A 18 24.51 12.19 43.29
N LEU A 19 25.73 11.79 43.67
CA LEU A 19 26.04 10.53 44.35
C LEU A 19 25.97 10.74 45.87
N GLY A 20 25.44 9.75 46.60
CA GLY A 20 25.56 9.64 48.06
C GLY A 20 25.27 8.21 48.51
N ALA A 21 26.21 7.61 49.25
CA ALA A 21 26.31 6.19 49.57
C ALA A 21 25.75 5.81 50.96
N CYS A 22 25.28 4.55 51.04
CA CYS A 22 25.30 3.53 52.11
C CYS A 22 25.24 3.86 53.62
N ALA A 23 24.33 3.19 54.36
CA ALA A 23 24.63 2.28 55.50
C ALA A 23 23.38 1.55 56.05
N HIS A 24 23.57 0.28 56.46
CA HIS A 24 22.63 -0.69 57.10
C HIS A 24 22.27 -0.26 58.55
N SER A 25 21.32 -0.79 59.34
CA SER A 25 20.66 -2.11 59.53
C SER A 25 19.41 -1.87 60.42
N SER A 26 18.27 -2.59 60.36
CA SER A 26 17.99 -3.87 61.05
C SER A 26 16.46 -4.15 61.05
N THR A 27 16.04 -5.41 60.99
CA THR A 27 14.66 -5.96 61.13
C THR A 27 14.51 -6.71 62.47
N PRO A 28 13.33 -6.88 63.12
CA PRO A 28 12.13 -7.64 62.63
C PRO A 28 10.76 -7.03 63.12
N SER A 29 9.51 -7.42 62.77
CA SER A 29 8.86 -8.70 62.47
C SER A 29 7.51 -8.52 61.73
N THR A 30 7.24 -9.39 60.75
CA THR A 30 5.96 -10.00 60.28
C THR A 30 4.60 -9.28 60.38
N THR A 31 3.92 -9.10 59.23
CA THR A 31 2.61 -9.73 58.87
C THR A 31 2.18 -9.39 57.43
N GLY A 32 1.88 -10.40 56.60
CA GLY A 32 0.96 -10.32 55.44
C GLY A 32 1.51 -9.85 54.08
N VAL A 33 1.52 -10.75 53.10
CA VAL A 33 1.91 -10.62 51.67
C VAL A 33 0.79 -9.93 50.86
N PRO A 34 1.08 -9.08 49.85
CA PRO A 34 1.05 -9.53 48.44
C PRO A 34 2.34 -9.19 47.68
N SER A 35 2.77 -10.12 46.83
CA SER A 35 3.91 -10.02 45.93
C SER A 35 3.83 -8.79 45.03
N ASP A 36 4.93 -8.02 44.97
CA ASP A 36 5.17 -7.03 43.92
C ASP A 36 5.11 -7.67 42.52
N PRO A 37 4.47 -7.04 41.52
CA PRO A 37 4.75 -7.33 40.13
C PRO A 37 6.01 -6.58 39.74
N SER A 38 7.18 -7.18 40.00
CA SER A 38 8.39 -6.82 39.26
C SER A 38 8.45 -7.60 37.96
N SER A 39 8.97 -6.94 36.92
CA SER A 39 9.27 -7.41 35.56
C SER A 39 8.14 -7.21 34.54
N GLY A 40 8.35 -6.24 33.65
CA GLY A 40 7.73 -6.24 32.34
C GLY A 40 8.18 -7.49 31.61
N GLY A 41 7.33 -8.52 31.67
CA GLY A 41 7.39 -9.65 30.76
C GLY A 41 7.07 -9.20 29.33
N PRO A 42 7.27 -10.08 28.33
CA PRO A 42 6.90 -9.76 26.96
C PRO A 42 5.44 -9.31 26.94
N THR A 43 5.15 -8.19 26.28
CA THR A 43 3.79 -7.83 25.88
C THR A 43 3.11 -9.10 25.38
N ALA A 44 1.94 -9.44 25.94
CA ALA A 44 1.16 -10.57 25.46
C ALA A 44 1.14 -10.52 23.94
N SER A 45 1.59 -11.61 23.30
CA SER A 45 1.54 -11.75 21.85
C SER A 45 0.12 -11.42 21.44
N GLN A 46 -0.10 -10.24 20.84
CA GLN A 46 -1.39 -9.91 20.29
C GLN A 46 -1.70 -10.97 19.23
N ASP A 47 -2.96 -11.39 19.17
CA ASP A 47 -3.41 -12.28 18.10
C ASP A 47 -3.09 -11.59 16.76
N PRO A 48 -2.24 -12.17 15.90
CA PRO A 48 -1.89 -11.59 14.60
C PRO A 48 -3.10 -11.24 13.75
N ALA A 49 -4.24 -11.92 13.94
CA ALA A 49 -5.50 -11.62 13.26
C ALA A 49 -6.11 -10.26 13.64
N THR A 50 -5.75 -9.72 14.81
CA THR A 50 -6.26 -8.45 15.34
C THR A 50 -5.18 -7.38 15.52
N ALA A 51 -3.90 -7.76 15.41
CA ALA A 51 -2.78 -6.83 15.49
C ALA A 51 -2.84 -5.78 14.36
N PRO A 52 -2.41 -4.53 14.59
CA PRO A 52 -2.33 -3.52 13.55
C PRO A 52 -1.48 -3.99 12.36
N MET A 53 -1.92 -3.67 11.14
CA MET A 53 -1.15 -3.95 9.91
C MET A 53 -0.06 -2.90 9.76
N SER A 54 1.07 -3.12 10.43
CA SER A 54 2.25 -2.23 10.49
C SER A 54 3.51 -2.96 10.04
N GLY A 55 4.32 -2.29 9.21
CA GLY A 55 5.51 -2.86 8.58
C GLY A 55 5.36 -3.00 7.07
N ILE A 56 6.12 -3.93 6.49
CA ILE A 56 6.01 -4.24 5.06
C ILE A 56 4.77 -5.10 4.84
N ILE A 57 3.84 -4.61 4.04
CA ILE A 57 2.58 -5.29 3.77
C ILE A 57 2.66 -6.04 2.45
N PHE A 58 2.27 -7.31 2.47
CA PHE A 58 2.20 -8.13 1.27
C PHE A 58 0.95 -8.99 1.24
N ALA A 59 0.40 -9.16 0.04
CA ALA A 59 -0.60 -10.18 -0.22
C ALA A 59 0.10 -11.47 -0.66
N ALA A 60 -0.30 -12.59 -0.05
CA ALA A 60 0.00 -13.93 -0.54
C ALA A 60 -1.31 -14.51 -1.10
N SER A 61 -1.33 -14.82 -2.40
CA SER A 61 -2.37 -15.68 -2.96
C SER A 61 -1.94 -17.14 -2.82
N ASP A 62 -2.76 -17.98 -2.19
CA ASP A 62 -2.44 -19.41 -2.08
C ASP A 62 -2.70 -20.10 -3.43
N ALA A 63 -1.86 -19.80 -4.43
CA ALA A 63 -1.98 -20.36 -5.76
C ALA A 63 -1.87 -21.89 -5.69
N GLY A 64 -3.00 -22.56 -5.94
CA GLY A 64 -3.09 -24.02 -6.04
C GLY A 64 -3.66 -24.75 -4.83
N ILE A 65 -4.04 -24.05 -3.74
CA ILE A 65 -4.63 -24.71 -2.56
C ILE A 65 -6.07 -24.24 -2.32
N ASP A 66 -6.37 -22.95 -2.53
CA ASP A 66 -7.72 -22.42 -2.49
C ASP A 66 -7.81 -21.05 -3.19
N THR A 67 -8.53 -20.93 -4.31
CA THR A 67 -8.72 -19.64 -5.00
C THR A 67 -9.72 -18.73 -4.29
N THR A 68 -10.31 -19.20 -3.20
CA THR A 68 -11.38 -18.53 -2.45
C THR A 68 -10.92 -17.90 -1.14
N VAL A 69 -9.62 -18.06 -0.84
CA VAL A 69 -8.96 -17.49 0.32
C VAL A 69 -7.81 -16.61 -0.14
N THR A 70 -7.63 -15.47 0.51
CA THR A 70 -6.48 -14.59 0.29
C THR A 70 -5.98 -14.09 1.62
N THR A 71 -4.66 -14.09 1.81
CA THR A 71 -4.06 -13.57 3.04
C THR A 71 -3.23 -12.33 2.77
N VAL A 72 -3.35 -11.35 3.65
CA VAL A 72 -2.47 -10.18 3.70
C VAL A 72 -1.70 -10.24 4.99
N ARG A 73 -0.39 -10.04 4.92
CA ARG A 73 0.51 -10.16 6.06
C ARG A 73 1.33 -8.89 6.20
N ALA A 74 1.65 -8.55 7.43
CA ALA A 74 2.60 -7.52 7.77
C ALA A 74 3.89 -8.17 8.28
N ILE A 75 5.04 -7.72 7.79
CA ILE A 75 6.37 -8.15 8.24
C ILE A 75 7.08 -6.98 8.92
N ASP A 76 7.72 -7.27 10.05
CA ASP A 76 8.72 -6.38 10.63
C ASP A 76 9.93 -6.26 9.67
N PRO A 77 10.21 -5.06 9.13
CA PRO A 77 11.32 -4.84 8.20
C PRO A 77 12.71 -5.13 8.80
N GLN A 78 12.84 -5.22 10.12
CA GLN A 78 14.12 -5.51 10.78
C GLN A 78 14.35 -7.01 10.97
N SER A 79 13.35 -7.73 11.48
CA SER A 79 13.48 -9.15 11.81
C SER A 79 12.97 -10.10 10.75
N GLY A 80 12.17 -9.62 9.78
CA GLY A 80 11.49 -10.46 8.80
C GLY A 80 10.35 -11.31 9.35
N THR A 81 9.96 -11.08 10.61
CA THR A 81 8.89 -11.83 11.26
C THR A 81 7.51 -11.29 10.89
N ILE A 82 6.54 -12.18 10.73
CA ILE A 82 5.14 -11.80 10.51
C ILE A 82 4.58 -11.24 11.82
N THR A 83 4.10 -10.00 11.79
CA THR A 83 3.56 -9.28 12.94
C THR A 83 2.03 -9.24 12.94
N ALA A 84 1.40 -9.30 11.77
CA ALA A 84 -0.05 -9.34 11.61
C ALA A 84 -0.45 -10.12 10.35
N THR A 85 -1.64 -10.73 10.39
CA THR A 85 -2.24 -11.45 9.27
C THR A 85 -3.70 -11.07 9.16
N ARG A 86 -4.20 -10.92 7.94
CA ARG A 86 -5.61 -10.80 7.58
C ARG A 86 -5.95 -11.88 6.60
N THR A 87 -7.07 -12.55 6.84
CA THR A 87 -7.58 -13.60 5.95
C THR A 87 -8.92 -13.15 5.43
N PHE A 88 -9.07 -13.23 4.11
CA PHE A 88 -10.31 -12.97 3.41
C PHE A 88 -10.79 -14.27 2.81
N THR A 89 -12.06 -14.62 3.04
CA THR A 89 -12.71 -15.79 2.46
C THR A 89 -13.93 -15.34 1.69
N PHE A 90 -14.04 -15.74 0.44
CA PHE A 90 -15.12 -15.35 -0.47
C PHE A 90 -15.63 -16.56 -1.25
N PRO A 91 -16.82 -16.52 -1.86
CA PRO A 91 -17.33 -17.63 -2.67
C PRO A 91 -16.53 -17.86 -3.95
N SER A 92 -16.56 -19.09 -4.49
CA SER A 92 -15.74 -19.48 -5.66
C SER A 92 -16.15 -18.85 -6.98
N GLU A 93 -17.33 -18.24 -7.06
CA GLU A 93 -17.72 -17.40 -8.19
C GLU A 93 -16.97 -16.07 -8.25
N TYR A 94 -16.30 -15.66 -7.17
CA TYR A 94 -15.46 -14.47 -7.12
C TYR A 94 -13.98 -14.84 -7.23
N LEU A 95 -13.21 -13.88 -7.74
CA LEU A 95 -11.76 -13.94 -7.82
C LEU A 95 -11.18 -12.78 -6.99
N SER A 96 -10.17 -13.08 -6.19
CA SER A 96 -9.28 -12.03 -5.68
C SER A 96 -8.42 -11.53 -6.83
N ALA A 97 -8.22 -10.21 -6.88
CA ALA A 97 -7.35 -9.59 -7.87
C ALA A 97 -7.55 -10.06 -9.33
N PRO A 98 -8.78 -9.99 -9.89
CA PRO A 98 -9.03 -10.45 -11.25
C PRO A 98 -8.17 -9.64 -12.21
N GLY A 99 -7.08 -10.26 -12.71
CA GLY A 99 -6.09 -9.77 -13.68
C GLY A 99 -5.81 -8.27 -13.67
N TYR A 100 -6.74 -7.48 -14.20
CA TYR A 100 -6.63 -6.05 -14.47
C TYR A 100 -7.16 -5.09 -13.39
N MET A 101 -7.90 -5.57 -12.38
CA MET A 101 -8.45 -4.69 -11.33
C MET A 101 -7.45 -4.36 -10.23
N CYS A 102 -6.56 -5.30 -9.87
CA CYS A 102 -5.76 -5.15 -8.65
C CYS A 102 -4.25 -5.19 -8.85
N GLU A 103 -3.78 -5.43 -10.06
CA GLU A 103 -2.35 -5.63 -10.33
C GLU A 103 -1.49 -4.39 -9.99
N HIS A 104 -2.11 -3.21 -9.95
CA HIS A 104 -1.45 -1.91 -9.76
C HIS A 104 -2.27 -0.95 -8.86
N MET A 105 -3.25 -1.46 -8.09
CA MET A 105 -4.28 -0.62 -7.48
C MET A 105 -4.61 -0.94 -6.03
N GLN A 106 -5.25 0.01 -5.35
CA GLN A 106 -5.73 -0.09 -3.97
C GLN A 106 -6.96 -1.02 -3.86
N CYS A 107 -6.77 -2.32 -4.02
CA CYS A 107 -7.83 -3.32 -3.84
C CYS A 107 -8.12 -3.69 -2.39
N TYR A 108 -7.29 -3.21 -1.47
CA TYR A 108 -7.49 -3.32 -0.04
C TYR A 108 -7.82 -1.95 0.50
N SER A 109 -8.68 -1.90 1.51
CA SER A 109 -8.89 -0.67 2.27
C SER A 109 -7.57 -0.25 2.93
N PRO A 110 -7.36 1.05 3.22
CA PRO A 110 -6.10 1.53 3.81
C PRO A 110 -5.68 0.83 5.12
N ASP A 111 -6.64 0.29 5.87
CA ASP A 111 -6.44 -0.47 7.10
C ASP A 111 -6.37 -2.00 6.89
N PHE A 112 -6.49 -2.46 5.65
CA PHE A 112 -6.53 -3.87 5.23
C PHE A 112 -7.60 -4.71 5.94
N SER A 113 -8.71 -4.10 6.36
CA SER A 113 -9.88 -4.81 6.92
C SER A 113 -10.87 -5.28 5.87
N ARG A 114 -10.80 -4.70 4.66
CA ARG A 114 -11.70 -4.97 3.53
C ARG A 114 -10.90 -5.17 2.25
N MET A 115 -11.43 -6.00 1.37
CA MET A 115 -10.87 -6.31 0.05
C MET A 115 -11.96 -6.27 -1.00
N ILE A 116 -11.64 -5.75 -2.18
CA ILE A 116 -12.50 -5.82 -3.35
C ILE A 116 -12.29 -7.16 -4.07
N VAL A 117 -13.38 -7.84 -4.37
CA VAL A 117 -13.43 -9.03 -5.21
C VAL A 117 -14.40 -8.81 -6.36
N ALA A 118 -14.19 -9.50 -7.48
CA ALA A 118 -15.15 -9.48 -8.57
C ALA A 118 -15.37 -10.88 -9.15
N ASN A 119 -16.56 -11.11 -9.70
CA ASN A 119 -16.83 -12.31 -10.48
C ASN A 119 -16.41 -12.09 -11.95
N ASN A 120 -16.22 -13.19 -12.69
CA ASN A 120 -15.86 -13.13 -14.11
C ASN A 120 -17.03 -13.62 -14.99
N ASP A 121 -18.24 -13.13 -14.71
CA ASP A 121 -19.48 -13.53 -15.38
C ASP A 121 -19.67 -12.91 -16.79
N GLY A 122 -18.58 -12.49 -17.45
CA GLY A 122 -18.61 -11.92 -18.81
C GLY A 122 -19.11 -10.49 -18.86
N GLU A 123 -20.26 -10.21 -19.50
CA GLU A 123 -20.76 -8.83 -19.66
C GLU A 123 -21.40 -8.25 -18.38
N ASN A 124 -21.63 -9.07 -17.35
CA ASN A 124 -22.26 -8.67 -16.09
C ASN A 124 -21.29 -8.84 -14.91
N GLU A 125 -20.11 -8.22 -14.98
CA GLU A 125 -19.14 -8.28 -13.88
C GLU A 125 -19.76 -7.63 -12.64
N LYS A 126 -19.65 -8.34 -11.53
CA LYS A 126 -20.10 -7.96 -10.20
C LYS A 126 -18.90 -7.66 -9.35
N VAL A 127 -18.99 -6.55 -8.63
CA VAL A 127 -18.01 -6.13 -7.65
C VAL A 127 -18.63 -6.33 -6.28
N ALA A 128 -17.87 -6.94 -5.39
CA ALA A 128 -18.22 -7.10 -3.99
C ALA A 128 -17.06 -6.68 -3.09
N VAL A 129 -17.39 -6.33 -1.85
CA VAL A 129 -16.43 -6.11 -0.78
C VAL A 129 -16.52 -7.28 0.17
N VAL A 130 -15.37 -7.87 0.47
CA VAL A 130 -15.21 -8.89 1.51
C VAL A 130 -14.44 -8.31 2.70
N SER A 131 -14.98 -8.51 3.89
CA SER A 131 -14.39 -8.09 5.15
C SER A 131 -13.65 -9.25 5.82
N THR A 132 -12.73 -8.95 6.72
CA THR A 132 -11.95 -9.97 7.46
C THR A 132 -12.79 -10.82 8.42
N ASP A 133 -14.02 -10.40 8.70
CA ASP A 133 -15.01 -11.19 9.46
C ASP A 133 -15.79 -12.19 8.57
N GLY A 134 -15.51 -12.23 7.27
CA GLY A 134 -16.17 -13.09 6.29
C GLY A 134 -17.43 -12.50 5.68
N THR A 135 -17.81 -11.26 6.02
CA THR A 135 -18.95 -10.59 5.40
C THR A 135 -18.64 -10.27 3.94
N LEU A 136 -19.55 -10.65 3.02
CA LEU A 136 -19.49 -10.27 1.62
C LEU A 136 -20.69 -9.39 1.26
N THR A 137 -20.43 -8.22 0.68
CA THR A 137 -21.44 -7.27 0.24
C THR A 137 -21.29 -6.98 -1.25
N VAL A 138 -22.31 -7.34 -2.04
CA VAL A 138 -22.34 -7.08 -3.49
C VAL A 138 -22.79 -5.65 -3.74
N LEU A 139 -22.01 -4.88 -4.51
CA LEU A 139 -22.28 -3.45 -4.74
C LEU A 139 -23.22 -3.18 -5.91
N ASN A 140 -23.39 -4.13 -6.83
CA ASN A 140 -24.12 -3.95 -8.09
C ASN A 140 -25.55 -3.43 -7.91
N ASP A 141 -26.31 -4.00 -6.97
CA ASP A 141 -27.72 -3.68 -6.80
C ASP A 141 -27.95 -2.34 -6.08
N ALA A 142 -26.91 -1.77 -5.47
CA ALA A 142 -26.98 -0.48 -4.79
C ALA A 142 -26.77 0.70 -5.75
N ILE A 143 -26.23 0.48 -6.95
CA ILE A 143 -26.01 1.53 -7.94
C ILE A 143 -27.34 1.85 -8.63
N PRO A 144 -27.80 3.12 -8.62
CA PRO A 144 -29.04 3.49 -9.28
C PRO A 144 -28.90 3.40 -10.81
N THR A 145 -29.84 2.72 -11.46
CA THR A 145 -29.98 2.76 -12.92
C THR A 145 -30.84 3.97 -13.32
N PRO A 146 -30.33 4.91 -14.13
CA PRO A 146 -31.12 6.03 -14.63
C PRO A 146 -32.36 5.58 -15.42
N SER A 147 -33.41 6.40 -15.44
CA SER A 147 -34.63 6.06 -16.17
C SER A 147 -34.36 5.90 -17.67
N GLY A 148 -34.80 4.77 -18.24
CA GLY A 148 -34.55 4.45 -19.65
C GLY A 148 -33.18 3.84 -19.94
N HIS A 149 -32.36 3.62 -18.89
CA HIS A 149 -31.09 2.90 -19.01
C HIS A 149 -31.26 1.43 -18.60
N THR A 150 -30.30 0.60 -19.00
CA THR A 150 -30.17 -0.79 -18.54
C THR A 150 -28.76 -1.03 -18.01
N PRO A 151 -28.60 -1.59 -16.79
CA PRO A 151 -27.29 -1.83 -16.22
C PRO A 151 -26.57 -2.91 -17.01
N VAL A 152 -25.26 -2.74 -17.20
CA VAL A 152 -24.41 -3.71 -17.89
C VAL A 152 -23.43 -4.32 -16.90
N SER A 153 -22.46 -3.53 -16.43
CA SER A 153 -21.32 -4.10 -15.71
C SER A 153 -20.69 -3.11 -14.72
N ASN A 154 -20.11 -3.68 -13.66
CA ASN A 154 -19.13 -3.01 -12.81
C ASN A 154 -17.73 -3.44 -13.24
N HIS A 155 -17.16 -2.73 -14.21
CA HIS A 155 -15.89 -3.13 -14.84
C HIS A 155 -14.66 -2.91 -13.95
N PHE A 156 -14.77 -2.03 -12.96
CA PHE A 156 -13.59 -1.60 -12.22
C PHE A 156 -13.97 -1.01 -10.87
N ALA A 157 -13.17 -1.32 -9.85
CA ALA A 157 -13.32 -0.74 -8.52
C ALA A 157 -11.98 -0.66 -7.79
N GLN A 158 -11.87 0.34 -6.90
CA GLN A 158 -10.75 0.50 -5.98
C GLN A 158 -11.20 1.18 -4.70
N PHE A 159 -10.42 1.02 -3.63
CA PHE A 159 -10.49 1.91 -2.50
C PHE A 159 -9.81 3.23 -2.82
N GLY A 160 -10.32 4.31 -2.27
CA GLY A 160 -9.61 5.59 -2.20
C GLY A 160 -8.76 5.71 -0.93
N PRO A 161 -7.93 6.76 -0.83
CA PRO A 161 -7.15 7.05 0.37
C PRO A 161 -8.04 7.42 1.58
N ASP A 162 -9.29 7.81 1.34
CA ASP A 162 -10.33 8.05 2.35
C ASP A 162 -11.00 6.75 2.85
N GLY A 163 -10.65 5.59 2.28
CA GLY A 163 -11.25 4.30 2.60
C GLY A 163 -12.64 4.07 2.00
N ALA A 164 -13.13 4.99 1.15
CA ALA A 164 -14.35 4.81 0.37
C ALA A 164 -14.09 3.89 -0.83
N ILE A 165 -15.14 3.29 -1.38
CA ILE A 165 -15.06 2.41 -2.55
C ILE A 165 -15.51 3.20 -3.78
N TYR A 166 -14.70 3.21 -4.82
CA TYR A 166 -15.01 3.87 -6.08
C TYR A 166 -15.23 2.80 -7.14
N VAL A 167 -16.38 2.82 -7.81
CA VAL A 167 -16.80 1.82 -8.80
C VAL A 167 -17.09 2.51 -10.12
N ALA A 168 -16.46 2.08 -11.21
CA ALA A 168 -16.86 2.43 -12.56
C ALA A 168 -18.00 1.51 -13.00
N HIS A 169 -19.19 2.10 -13.13
CA HIS A 169 -20.41 1.44 -13.57
C HIS A 169 -20.71 1.79 -15.03
N ILE A 170 -21.11 0.80 -15.82
CA ILE A 170 -21.55 0.99 -17.20
C ILE A 170 -23.02 0.60 -17.33
N ASP A 171 -23.80 1.53 -17.88
CA ASP A 171 -25.15 1.34 -18.37
C ASP A 171 -25.19 1.32 -19.91
N LYS A 172 -26.28 0.82 -20.48
CA LYS A 172 -26.73 1.16 -21.84
C LYS A 172 -27.87 2.17 -21.74
N ASP A 173 -27.77 3.28 -22.46
CA ASP A 173 -28.84 4.26 -22.56
C ASP A 173 -30.00 3.79 -23.46
N ALA A 174 -30.99 4.66 -23.68
CA ALA A 174 -32.15 4.36 -24.52
C ALA A 174 -31.80 4.09 -26.00
N ALA A 175 -30.63 4.56 -26.48
CA ALA A 175 -30.12 4.30 -27.82
C ALA A 175 -29.31 2.99 -27.88
N SER A 176 -29.16 2.29 -26.75
CA SER A 176 -28.25 1.16 -26.54
C SER A 176 -26.77 1.53 -26.58
N ASP A 177 -26.43 2.82 -26.43
CA ASP A 177 -25.05 3.28 -26.32
C ASP A 177 -24.54 3.07 -24.89
N ARG A 178 -23.29 2.66 -24.74
CA ARG A 178 -22.67 2.45 -23.42
C ARG A 178 -22.32 3.79 -22.78
N VAL A 179 -22.82 4.03 -21.57
CA VAL A 179 -22.56 5.23 -20.78
C VAL A 179 -21.97 4.81 -19.44
N GLY A 180 -20.80 5.34 -19.11
CA GLY A 180 -20.15 5.06 -17.84
C GLY A 180 -20.28 6.19 -16.83
N THR A 181 -20.37 5.81 -15.56
CA THR A 181 -20.37 6.72 -14.40
C THR A 181 -19.48 6.13 -13.31
N ILE A 182 -18.72 6.98 -12.62
CA ILE A 182 -18.03 6.55 -11.40
C ILE A 182 -18.94 6.84 -10.21
N TYR A 183 -19.12 5.84 -9.35
CA TYR A 183 -19.83 5.96 -8.09
C TYR A 183 -18.86 5.84 -6.93
N ARG A 184 -19.05 6.69 -5.91
CA ARG A 184 -18.35 6.61 -4.63
C ARG A 184 -19.30 6.07 -3.58
N PHE A 185 -18.88 5.02 -2.89
CA PHE A 185 -19.53 4.46 -1.72
C PHE A 185 -18.73 4.85 -0.49
N PRO A 186 -19.27 5.66 0.45
CA PRO A 186 -18.55 5.95 1.69
C PRO A 186 -18.21 4.66 2.47
N SER A 187 -19.12 3.68 2.44
CA SER A 187 -18.90 2.30 2.83
C SER A 187 -19.75 1.36 1.97
N GLU A 188 -19.47 0.07 2.01
CA GLU A 188 -20.20 -0.97 1.27
C GLU A 188 -21.68 -1.09 1.67
N THR A 189 -22.08 -0.48 2.80
CA THR A 189 -23.47 -0.47 3.30
C THR A 189 -24.20 0.85 3.07
N GLU A 190 -23.50 1.87 2.58
CA GLU A 190 -24.05 3.20 2.34
C GLU A 190 -24.46 3.40 0.87
N ALA A 191 -25.43 4.28 0.65
CA ALA A 191 -25.88 4.61 -0.70
C ALA A 191 -24.75 5.29 -1.49
N PRO A 192 -24.54 4.91 -2.76
CA PRO A 192 -23.51 5.53 -3.57
C PRO A 192 -23.90 6.93 -4.05
N GLU A 193 -22.89 7.75 -4.30
CA GLU A 193 -23.02 9.04 -4.96
C GLU A 193 -22.25 9.05 -6.29
N SER A 194 -22.80 9.68 -7.32
CA SER A 194 -22.11 9.84 -8.59
C SER A 194 -20.97 10.84 -8.46
N VAL A 195 -19.78 10.50 -8.94
CA VAL A 195 -18.61 11.37 -8.94
C VAL A 195 -18.48 12.08 -10.30
N PRO A 196 -18.49 13.42 -10.34
CA PRO A 196 -18.23 14.15 -11.56
C PRO A 196 -16.83 13.87 -12.10
N THR A 197 -16.74 13.66 -13.42
CA THR A 197 -15.47 13.48 -14.13
C THR A 197 -15.43 14.38 -15.35
N ASP A 198 -14.22 14.79 -15.75
CA ASP A 198 -13.97 15.57 -16.97
C ASP A 198 -13.67 14.70 -18.19
N PHE A 199 -13.74 13.37 -18.04
CA PHE A 199 -13.52 12.39 -19.09
C PHE A 199 -14.71 11.43 -19.20
N THR A 200 -14.93 10.91 -20.41
CA THR A 200 -15.91 9.83 -20.62
C THR A 200 -15.41 8.54 -19.99
N VAL A 201 -16.22 7.97 -19.11
CA VAL A 201 -16.00 6.61 -18.57
C VAL A 201 -16.41 5.62 -19.66
N GLU A 202 -15.43 5.17 -20.41
CA GLU A 202 -15.59 4.19 -21.48
C GLU A 202 -15.55 2.75 -20.93
N ASN A 203 -15.96 1.78 -21.75
CA ASN A 203 -15.78 0.37 -21.44
C ASN A 203 -14.28 0.08 -21.20
N TYR A 204 -13.93 -0.58 -20.09
CA TYR A 204 -12.55 -0.80 -19.62
C TYR A 204 -11.77 0.46 -19.20
N ALA A 205 -12.43 1.60 -19.00
CA ALA A 205 -11.75 2.78 -18.48
C ALA A 205 -11.22 2.52 -17.07
N ARG A 206 -9.89 2.56 -16.94
CA ARG A 206 -9.21 2.57 -15.65
C ARG A 206 -9.15 4.00 -15.15
N PHE A 207 -9.30 4.17 -13.85
CA PHE A 207 -9.14 5.46 -13.19
C PHE A 207 -8.30 5.30 -11.93
N GLN A 208 -7.80 6.41 -11.42
CA GLN A 208 -7.08 6.48 -10.17
C GLN A 208 -7.73 7.53 -9.29
N VAL A 209 -7.91 7.19 -8.01
CA VAL A 209 -8.25 8.17 -6.97
C VAL A 209 -6.95 8.68 -6.39
N MET A 210 -6.70 9.98 -6.56
CA MET A 210 -5.50 10.64 -6.06
C MET A 210 -5.63 10.94 -4.56
N PRO A 211 -4.52 11.25 -3.86
CA PRO A 211 -4.55 11.61 -2.44
C PRO A 211 -5.47 12.79 -2.08
N ASP A 212 -5.69 13.72 -3.01
CA ASP A 212 -6.62 14.85 -2.88
C ASP A 212 -8.08 14.50 -3.29
N LEU A 213 -8.36 13.20 -3.50
CA LEU A 213 -9.61 12.63 -3.98
C LEU A 213 -9.99 13.03 -5.41
N SER A 214 -9.10 13.71 -6.15
CA SER A 214 -9.32 13.92 -7.57
C SER A 214 -9.28 12.60 -8.33
N ILE A 215 -10.11 12.47 -9.36
CA ILE A 215 -10.14 11.29 -10.21
C ILE A 215 -9.37 11.58 -11.49
N GLN A 216 -8.40 10.73 -11.81
CA GLN A 216 -7.66 10.81 -13.06
C GLN A 216 -7.91 9.57 -13.92
N ARG A 217 -8.11 9.78 -15.22
CA ARG A 217 -8.16 8.69 -16.21
C ARG A 217 -6.77 8.07 -16.33
N THR A 218 -6.70 6.75 -16.29
CA THR A 218 -5.45 6.01 -16.49
C THR A 218 -5.51 5.15 -17.76
N LYS A 219 -4.33 4.83 -18.30
CA LYS A 219 -4.15 3.90 -19.42
C LYS A 219 -3.23 2.76 -18.96
N THR A 220 -2.15 2.47 -19.68
CA THR A 220 -1.18 1.43 -19.30
C THR A 220 -0.24 1.88 -18.18
N ALA A 221 0.04 3.18 -18.07
CA ALA A 221 0.81 3.78 -16.99
C ALA A 221 -0.07 4.74 -16.17
N MET A 222 0.27 4.89 -14.89
CA MET A 222 -0.50 5.65 -13.91
C MET A 222 0.36 6.72 -13.23
N TRP A 223 -0.31 7.68 -12.60
CA TRP A 223 0.37 8.57 -11.67
C TRP A 223 0.62 7.83 -10.37
N VAL A 224 1.70 8.14 -9.69
CA VAL A 224 1.84 7.80 -8.28
C VAL A 224 2.16 9.10 -7.56
N ALA A 225 1.46 9.35 -6.46
CA ALA A 225 1.62 10.57 -5.67
C ALA A 225 1.56 10.26 -4.19
N ASN A 226 2.29 11.04 -3.42
CA ASN A 226 2.24 11.00 -1.96
C ASN A 226 1.06 11.83 -1.41
N GLU A 227 0.83 11.76 -0.10
CA GLU A 227 -0.24 12.52 0.58
C GLU A 227 -0.14 14.04 0.40
N ALA A 228 1.06 14.57 0.14
CA ALA A 228 1.27 15.98 -0.15
C ALA A 228 0.87 16.38 -1.59
N GLY A 229 0.36 15.44 -2.39
CA GLY A 229 -0.02 15.67 -3.77
C GLY A 229 1.18 15.91 -4.68
N VAL A 230 2.35 15.37 -4.35
CA VAL A 230 3.54 15.38 -5.21
C VAL A 230 3.69 14.01 -5.84
N GLY A 231 3.91 13.95 -7.15
CA GLY A 231 3.93 12.67 -7.86
C GLY A 231 4.61 12.69 -9.22
N CYS A 232 4.66 11.50 -9.82
CA CYS A 232 5.21 11.26 -11.14
C CYS A 232 4.39 10.25 -11.92
N PHE A 233 4.27 10.48 -13.23
CA PHE A 233 3.73 9.49 -14.14
C PHE A 233 4.74 8.34 -14.33
N GLY A 234 4.26 7.10 -14.21
CA GLY A 234 5.05 5.89 -14.42
C GLY A 234 6.10 5.61 -13.33
N ALA A 235 5.95 6.22 -12.16
CA ALA A 235 6.67 5.82 -10.95
C ALA A 235 6.02 4.58 -10.33
N ASP A 236 6.78 3.84 -9.54
CA ASP A 236 6.32 2.71 -8.73
C ASP A 236 6.01 3.16 -7.29
N ALA A 237 6.74 4.16 -6.76
CA ALA A 237 6.46 4.78 -5.47
C ALA A 237 6.90 6.25 -5.42
N VAL A 238 6.37 6.98 -4.43
CA VAL A 238 6.79 8.35 -4.11
C VAL A 238 7.00 8.46 -2.62
N THR A 239 8.18 8.91 -2.21
CA THR A 239 8.52 9.17 -0.81
C THR A 239 7.74 10.37 -0.23
N PRO A 240 7.65 10.51 1.10
CA PRO A 240 7.05 11.68 1.73
C PRO A 240 7.68 13.02 1.31
N ASP A 241 8.98 13.05 1.01
CA ASP A 241 9.67 14.26 0.51
C ASP A 241 9.43 14.56 -0.98
N GLY A 242 8.69 13.69 -1.68
CA GLY A 242 8.32 13.86 -3.08
C GLY A 242 9.31 13.27 -4.08
N THR A 243 10.26 12.44 -3.65
CA THR A 243 11.13 11.67 -4.55
C THR A 243 10.36 10.51 -5.18
N CYS A 244 10.26 10.51 -6.50
CA CYS A 244 9.67 9.42 -7.26
C CYS A 244 10.71 8.33 -7.54
N LEU A 245 10.31 7.08 -7.42
CA LEU A 245 11.13 5.90 -7.68
C LEU A 245 10.47 5.04 -8.75
N THR A 246 11.28 4.46 -9.62
CA THR A 246 10.80 3.43 -10.55
C THR A 246 11.84 2.36 -10.83
N ILE A 247 11.40 1.16 -11.17
CA ILE A 247 12.26 0.06 -11.62
C ILE A 247 12.17 -0.04 -13.15
N ASP A 248 13.31 -0.05 -13.82
CA ASP A 248 13.39 -0.31 -15.25
C ASP A 248 14.53 -1.28 -15.54
N GLN A 249 14.19 -2.43 -16.15
CA GLN A 249 15.15 -3.48 -16.53
C GLN A 249 16.10 -3.88 -15.38
N GLY A 250 15.54 -4.08 -14.18
CA GLY A 250 16.29 -4.49 -12.99
C GLY A 250 17.16 -3.40 -12.37
N THR A 251 16.96 -2.14 -12.77
CA THR A 251 17.65 -0.97 -12.18
C THR A 251 16.63 -0.01 -11.57
N ILE A 252 16.96 0.54 -10.40
CA ILE A 252 16.13 1.55 -9.74
C ILE A 252 16.58 2.94 -10.18
N TYR A 253 15.60 3.79 -10.46
CA TYR A 253 15.79 5.17 -10.84
C TYR A 253 14.99 6.09 -9.93
N SER A 254 15.53 7.27 -9.66
CA SER A 254 14.88 8.32 -8.89
C SER A 254 14.83 9.65 -9.64
N LYS A 255 13.81 10.44 -9.33
CA LYS A 255 13.76 11.87 -9.69
C LYS A 255 12.90 12.64 -8.69
N PRO A 256 13.06 13.97 -8.59
CA PRO A 256 12.09 14.81 -7.91
C PRO A 256 10.72 14.71 -8.58
N GLY A 257 9.66 14.62 -7.79
CA GLY A 257 8.29 14.70 -8.25
C GLY A 257 7.80 16.12 -8.47
N THR A 258 6.63 16.21 -9.08
CA THR A 258 5.95 17.48 -9.37
C THR A 258 4.64 17.53 -8.60
N PRO A 259 4.26 18.67 -8.00
CA PRO A 259 2.91 18.83 -7.46
C PRO A 259 1.86 18.54 -8.54
N LEU A 260 0.86 17.71 -8.23
CA LEU A 260 -0.17 17.28 -9.19
C LEU A 260 -0.86 18.46 -9.88
N ALA A 261 -1.14 19.52 -9.11
CA ALA A 261 -1.73 20.76 -9.61
C ALA A 261 -0.87 21.52 -10.64
N GLN A 262 0.41 21.15 -10.80
CA GLN A 262 1.36 21.78 -11.73
C GLN A 262 1.72 20.85 -12.91
N THR A 263 1.16 19.64 -12.94
CA THR A 263 1.45 18.67 -14.00
C THR A 263 0.78 19.07 -15.32
N THR A 264 1.43 18.72 -16.42
CA THR A 264 0.98 19.00 -17.79
C THR A 264 0.82 17.70 -18.58
N PRO A 265 0.11 17.71 -19.73
CA PRO A 265 0.02 16.52 -20.57
C PRO A 265 1.39 15.97 -21.02
N ALA A 266 2.42 16.81 -21.13
CA ALA A 266 3.78 16.39 -21.49
C ALA A 266 4.41 15.48 -20.41
N ASP A 267 3.99 15.62 -19.15
CA ASP A 267 4.49 14.83 -18.03
C ASP A 267 3.96 13.38 -18.06
N GLN A 268 2.95 13.08 -18.89
CA GLN A 268 2.41 11.73 -19.09
C GLN A 268 3.26 10.85 -20.01
N THR A 269 4.58 11.01 -19.93
CA THR A 269 5.54 10.22 -20.70
C THR A 269 6.60 9.65 -19.76
N ARG A 270 6.67 8.32 -19.64
CA ARG A 270 7.72 7.66 -18.85
C ARG A 270 9.03 7.67 -19.66
N LEU A 271 9.89 8.64 -19.38
CA LEU A 271 11.25 8.75 -19.95
C LEU A 271 12.28 8.49 -18.85
N VAL A 272 12.54 7.20 -18.55
CA VAL A 272 13.48 6.77 -17.51
C VAL A 272 14.91 7.24 -17.79
N SER A 273 15.26 7.48 -19.06
CA SER A 273 16.58 7.99 -19.48
C SER A 273 17.02 9.29 -18.79
N ASN A 274 16.07 10.07 -18.27
CA ASN A 274 16.33 11.35 -17.60
C ASN A 274 16.33 11.25 -16.06
N TRP A 275 16.21 10.04 -15.52
CA TRP A 275 16.17 9.79 -14.08
C TRP A 275 17.56 9.39 -13.59
N THR A 276 17.79 9.57 -12.29
CA THR A 276 19.08 9.26 -11.66
C THR A 276 19.08 7.81 -11.20
N LYS A 277 20.09 7.02 -11.59
CA LYS A 277 20.23 5.65 -11.09
C LYS A 277 20.46 5.65 -9.58
N VAL A 278 19.68 4.83 -8.86
CA VAL A 278 19.92 4.48 -7.45
C VAL A 278 20.77 3.21 -7.44
N ALA A 279 22.00 3.30 -6.97
CA ALA A 279 22.95 2.19 -7.02
C ALA A 279 22.84 1.29 -5.78
N LEU A 280 22.63 -0.01 -6.01
CA LEU A 280 22.66 -1.05 -4.97
C LEU A 280 23.75 -2.08 -5.27
N PRO A 281 25.05 -1.72 -5.22
CA PRO A 281 26.12 -2.50 -5.84
C PRO A 281 26.25 -3.94 -5.30
N GLY A 282 26.07 -4.15 -3.99
CA GLY A 282 26.10 -5.48 -3.39
C GLY A 282 24.98 -6.38 -3.92
N LEU A 283 23.76 -5.85 -3.98
CA LEU A 283 22.60 -6.56 -4.50
C LEU A 283 22.70 -6.77 -6.01
N GLU A 284 22.95 -5.72 -6.78
CA GLU A 284 23.06 -5.74 -8.24
C GLU A 284 24.15 -6.70 -8.73
N SER A 285 25.17 -6.99 -7.92
CA SER A 285 26.23 -7.94 -8.29
C SER A 285 25.78 -9.40 -8.25
N THR A 286 24.77 -9.72 -7.43
CA THR A 286 24.36 -11.10 -7.11
C THR A 286 22.92 -11.42 -7.53
N HIS A 287 22.06 -10.40 -7.60
CA HIS A 287 20.63 -10.55 -7.85
C HIS A 287 20.14 -9.63 -8.98
N THR A 288 19.02 -10.00 -9.59
CA THR A 288 18.25 -9.20 -10.54
C THR A 288 17.02 -8.66 -9.82
N ILE A 289 16.80 -7.35 -9.85
CA ILE A 289 15.61 -6.73 -9.26
C ILE A 289 14.41 -7.06 -10.15
N GLU A 290 13.41 -7.77 -9.61
CA GLU A 290 12.29 -8.30 -10.39
C GLU A 290 11.11 -7.31 -10.50
N GLY A 291 10.90 -6.49 -9.46
CA GLY A 291 9.77 -5.56 -9.42
C GLY A 291 9.26 -5.27 -8.00
N TRP A 292 8.14 -4.55 -7.92
CA TRP A 292 7.41 -4.15 -6.70
C TRP A 292 8.24 -3.39 -5.69
N LEU A 293 8.06 -2.06 -5.69
CA LEU A 293 8.75 -1.14 -4.82
C LEU A 293 7.74 -0.46 -3.90
N ALA A 294 7.97 -0.52 -2.60
CA ALA A 294 7.30 0.35 -1.63
C ALA A 294 8.33 1.09 -0.80
N VAL A 295 7.96 2.27 -0.30
CA VAL A 295 8.82 3.14 0.50
C VAL A 295 8.35 3.15 1.94
N SER A 296 9.30 3.21 2.88
CA SER A 296 9.00 3.33 4.30
C SER A 296 8.21 4.61 4.59
N PRO A 297 7.41 4.65 5.67
CA PRO A 297 6.65 5.84 6.06
C PRO A 297 7.51 7.10 6.27
N ASP A 298 8.80 6.94 6.58
CA ASP A 298 9.75 8.06 6.71
C ASP A 298 10.50 8.39 5.41
N GLY A 299 10.30 7.63 4.34
CA GLY A 299 10.93 7.82 3.04
C GLY A 299 12.40 7.45 2.94
N THR A 300 12.99 6.90 4.00
CA THR A 300 14.43 6.64 4.04
C THR A 300 14.81 5.28 3.45
N GLN A 301 13.88 4.34 3.48
CA GLN A 301 14.07 2.97 3.03
C GLN A 301 13.06 2.59 1.95
N MET A 302 13.43 1.63 1.14
CA MET A 302 12.57 0.98 0.17
C MET A 302 12.68 -0.52 0.32
N VAL A 303 11.58 -1.21 0.04
CA VAL A 303 11.53 -2.66 -0.06
C VAL A 303 11.40 -3.07 -1.53
N LEU A 304 12.07 -4.16 -1.90
CA LEU A 304 12.10 -4.68 -3.27
C LEU A 304 12.28 -6.21 -3.29
N TYR A 305 11.80 -6.84 -4.36
CA TYR A 305 12.14 -8.23 -4.67
C TYR A 305 13.34 -8.30 -5.60
N ALA A 306 14.23 -9.26 -5.34
CA ALA A 306 15.33 -9.56 -6.25
C ALA A 306 15.59 -11.07 -6.31
N SER A 307 15.70 -11.61 -7.52
CA SER A 307 16.00 -13.01 -7.77
C SER A 307 17.51 -13.24 -7.86
N PRO A 308 18.05 -14.40 -7.44
CA PRO A 308 19.45 -14.73 -7.67
C PRO A 308 19.77 -14.78 -9.17
N LYS A 309 20.93 -14.25 -9.59
CA LYS A 309 21.37 -14.31 -11.00
C LYS A 309 21.75 -15.70 -11.49
N ASP A 310 21.94 -16.66 -10.59
CA ASP A 310 22.24 -18.05 -10.92
C ASP A 310 20.94 -18.88 -10.97
N PRO A 311 20.39 -19.17 -12.17
CA PRO A 311 19.06 -19.72 -12.35
C PRO A 311 18.93 -21.22 -11.98
N TYR A 312 20.03 -21.88 -11.61
CA TYR A 312 20.02 -23.34 -11.35
C TYR A 312 19.87 -23.73 -9.88
N SER A 313 19.83 -22.77 -8.94
CA SER A 313 20.00 -23.08 -7.51
C SER A 313 18.83 -22.75 -6.60
N ASP A 314 17.97 -21.79 -6.96
CA ASP A 314 16.92 -21.34 -6.04
C ASP A 314 15.82 -20.58 -6.79
N LEU A 315 14.56 -20.99 -6.61
CA LEU A 315 13.39 -20.26 -7.10
C LEU A 315 12.89 -19.23 -6.08
N SER A 316 13.61 -19.05 -4.98
CA SER A 316 13.23 -18.10 -3.96
C SER A 316 13.23 -16.66 -4.46
N LEU A 317 12.25 -15.89 -3.97
CA LEU A 317 12.18 -14.44 -4.16
C LEU A 317 12.51 -13.75 -2.83
N PRO A 318 13.80 -13.52 -2.53
CA PRO A 318 14.17 -12.81 -1.33
C PRO A 318 13.69 -11.34 -1.36
N LEU A 319 13.21 -10.92 -0.20
CA LEU A 319 12.76 -9.56 0.06
C LEU A 319 13.92 -8.77 0.66
N PHE A 320 14.25 -7.64 0.04
CA PHE A 320 15.33 -6.78 0.51
C PHE A 320 14.80 -5.43 0.95
N VAL A 321 15.41 -4.89 2.00
CA VAL A 321 15.29 -3.48 2.39
C VAL A 321 16.57 -2.76 2.03
N ALA A 322 16.45 -1.61 1.38
CA ALA A 322 17.59 -0.81 0.93
C ALA A 322 17.32 0.69 1.20
N PRO A 323 18.37 1.52 1.35
CA PRO A 323 18.20 2.97 1.42
C PRO A 323 17.68 3.52 0.09
N VAL A 324 16.73 4.46 0.13
CA VAL A 324 16.21 5.14 -1.08
C VAL A 324 17.32 5.88 -1.85
N ALA A 325 18.32 6.39 -1.12
CA ALA A 325 19.47 7.08 -1.71
C ALA A 325 20.51 6.12 -2.35
N GLY A 326 20.33 4.80 -2.23
CA GLY A 326 21.29 3.78 -2.65
C GLY A 326 22.25 3.36 -1.53
N GLY A 327 23.04 2.31 -1.80
CA GLY A 327 23.93 1.69 -0.83
C GLY A 327 23.70 0.20 -0.66
N ASP A 328 23.90 -0.30 0.56
CA ASP A 328 23.78 -1.72 0.85
C ASP A 328 22.32 -2.12 1.12
N ALA A 329 21.88 -3.19 0.48
CA ALA A 329 20.59 -3.80 0.74
C ALA A 329 20.73 -4.95 1.75
N THR A 330 19.76 -5.08 2.64
CA THR A 330 19.69 -6.17 3.63
C THR A 330 18.54 -7.09 3.26
N GLN A 331 18.81 -8.39 3.17
CA GLN A 331 17.76 -9.38 3.01
C GLN A 331 16.98 -9.50 4.32
N VAL A 332 15.67 -9.33 4.24
CA VAL A 332 14.77 -9.36 5.40
C VAL A 332 14.21 -10.76 5.60
N THR A 333 13.73 -11.37 4.51
CA THR A 333 13.18 -12.73 4.53
C THR A 333 13.27 -13.34 3.13
N THR A 334 12.95 -14.62 3.06
CA THR A 334 12.82 -15.37 1.81
C THR A 334 11.39 -15.86 1.71
N THR A 335 10.65 -15.43 0.69
CA THR A 335 9.34 -16.02 0.42
C THR A 335 9.56 -17.32 -0.35
N THR A 336 9.15 -18.45 0.24
CA THR A 336 9.22 -19.79 -0.36
C THR A 336 7.99 -20.13 -1.21
N GLU A 337 7.08 -19.16 -1.41
CA GLU A 337 5.86 -19.35 -2.21
C GLU A 337 6.22 -19.14 -3.70
N ASP A 338 6.34 -20.28 -4.36
CA ASP A 338 7.11 -20.58 -5.56
C ASP A 338 6.43 -20.15 -6.87
N VAL A 339 5.83 -18.95 -6.93
CA VAL A 339 5.16 -18.50 -8.15
C VAL A 339 5.40 -17.01 -8.38
N PRO A 340 6.19 -16.65 -9.41
CA PRO A 340 6.24 -15.28 -9.93
C PRO A 340 4.81 -14.77 -10.17
N GLY A 341 4.40 -13.74 -9.41
CA GLY A 341 3.05 -13.15 -9.46
C GLY A 341 2.14 -13.44 -8.26
N VAL A 342 2.56 -14.26 -7.29
CA VAL A 342 1.75 -14.67 -6.13
C VAL A 342 1.94 -13.82 -4.87
N VAL A 343 3.16 -13.34 -4.62
CA VAL A 343 3.44 -12.45 -3.49
C VAL A 343 3.67 -11.03 -3.99
N ARG A 344 2.87 -10.07 -3.51
CA ARG A 344 2.95 -8.66 -3.94
C ARG A 344 3.14 -7.76 -2.74
N VAL A 345 4.17 -6.92 -2.76
CA VAL A 345 4.28 -5.80 -1.81
C VAL A 345 3.13 -4.84 -2.10
N LEU A 346 2.24 -4.68 -1.13
CA LEU A 346 1.10 -3.76 -1.20
C LEU A 346 1.47 -2.35 -0.70
N GLY A 347 2.46 -2.26 0.17
CA GLY A 347 2.91 -1.00 0.76
C GLY A 347 3.78 -1.21 1.99
N TRP A 348 4.11 -0.11 2.65
CA TRP A 348 4.78 -0.12 3.94
C TRP A 348 4.10 0.89 4.86
N THR A 349 3.52 0.39 5.95
CA THR A 349 2.70 1.17 6.88
C THR A 349 3.39 1.33 8.23
N LYS A 350 2.90 2.32 9.00
CA LYS A 350 3.34 2.60 10.36
C LYS A 350 2.49 1.85 11.39
#